data_AF-A0A932MWL8-F1
#
_entry.id   AF-A0A932MWL8-F1
#
_cell.length_a   1.000
_cell.length_b   1.000
_cell.length_c   1.000
_cell.angle_alpha   90.00
_cell.angle_beta   90.00
_cell.angle_gamma   90.00
#
_symmetry.space_group_name_H-M   'P 1'
#
loop_
_entity.id
_entity.type
_entity.pdbx_description
1 polymer ?
#
loop_
_entity_poly.entity_id
_entity_poly.type
_entity_poly.pdbx_seq_one_letter_code
_entity_poly.pdbx_strand_id
1 'polypeptide(L)'
;SIERTDQQVPDNRNIYGARMRADFRIPGTEHALFANYMQSRTRNRDLDEDGYVLEDVGAHHHGYGGGELRLGGGRTVFQGSGGYRVEQEIASGDVLRRMWHAEADLTMPLFGPHGLHLSWIHQSWSQKNPVDGDARLEYDKGTAIVEWDYASRLAASLGFEYDDEVDQPGVRKLFQFGDVRFIASPSLTVRALVGNQRGGLKCVNGVCRTFPPFAGARAELIVRY
;
A
#
# COMPACT_ATOMS: atom_id res chain seq x y z
N SER A 1 1.20 -8.08 11.88
CA SER A 1 0.73 -6.93 11.07
C SER A 1 -0.13 -7.45 9.93
N ILE A 2 -1.24 -6.79 9.58
CA ILE A 2 -2.05 -7.09 8.38
C ILE A 2 -1.40 -6.35 7.21
N GLU A 3 -1.25 -7.00 6.05
CA GLU A 3 -0.56 -6.38 4.92
C GLU A 3 -1.27 -5.14 4.39
N ARG A 4 -0.50 -4.29 3.72
CA ARG A 4 -0.96 -3.05 3.10
C ARG A 4 -2.10 -3.30 2.10
N THR A 5 -1.98 -4.35 1.30
CA THR A 5 -2.96 -4.71 0.26
C THR A 5 -4.20 -5.43 0.81
N ASP A 6 -4.08 -6.12 1.96
CA ASP A 6 -5.20 -6.83 2.62
C ASP A 6 -6.20 -5.89 3.31
N GLN A 7 -5.80 -4.64 3.55
CA GLN A 7 -6.64 -3.62 4.14
C GLN A 7 -7.43 -2.82 3.10
N GLN A 8 -7.18 -3.04 1.81
CA GLN A 8 -8.06 -2.57 0.75
C GLN A 8 -9.27 -3.51 0.67
N VAL A 9 -10.19 -3.36 1.62
CA VAL A 9 -11.46 -4.10 1.63
C VAL A 9 -12.51 -3.22 0.93
N PRO A 10 -13.37 -3.80 0.06
CA PRO A 10 -14.51 -3.09 -0.50
C PRO A 10 -15.39 -2.51 0.62
N ASP A 11 -16.30 -1.58 0.31
CA ASP A 11 -17.26 -1.10 1.30
C ASP A 11 -18.24 -2.24 1.65
N ASN A 12 -17.98 -2.94 2.74
CA ASN A 12 -18.78 -4.07 3.19
C ASN A 12 -18.87 -4.10 4.73
N ARG A 13 -20.08 -4.38 5.22
CA ARG A 13 -20.40 -4.29 6.65
C ARG A 13 -19.85 -5.45 7.47
N ASN A 14 -19.73 -6.65 6.87
CA ASN A 14 -19.32 -7.86 7.57
C ASN A 14 -18.31 -8.65 6.72
N ILE A 15 -17.09 -8.81 7.24
CA ILE A 15 -16.05 -9.66 6.66
C ILE A 15 -15.67 -10.70 7.72
N TYR A 16 -15.50 -11.95 7.31
CA TYR A 16 -14.86 -12.98 8.13
C TYR A 16 -13.85 -13.75 7.30
N GLY A 17 -12.82 -14.28 7.93
CA GLY A 17 -11.76 -14.95 7.20
C GLY A 17 -10.76 -15.63 8.10
N ALA A 18 -9.85 -16.35 7.47
CA ALA A 18 -8.72 -16.99 8.10
C ALA A 18 -7.43 -16.53 7.41
N ARG A 19 -6.36 -16.44 8.19
CA ARG A 19 -5.02 -16.11 7.71
C ARG A 19 -4.00 -17.03 8.36
N MET A 20 -3.08 -17.53 7.56
CA MET A 20 -1.96 -18.34 8.01
C MET A 20 -0.65 -17.71 7.54
N ARG A 21 0.33 -17.62 8.43
CA ARG A 21 1.66 -17.10 8.14
C ARG A 21 2.71 -18.09 8.61
N ALA A 22 3.71 -18.33 7.78
CA ALA A 22 4.93 -19.03 8.15
C ALA A 22 6.10 -18.05 8.03
N ASP A 23 6.90 -17.95 9.09
CA ASP A 23 8.11 -17.14 9.14
C ASP A 23 9.31 -18.06 9.36
N PHE A 24 10.36 -17.89 8.56
CA PHE A 24 11.58 -18.68 8.63
C PHE A 24 12.79 -17.77 8.75
N ARG A 25 13.54 -17.90 9.84
CA ARG A 25 14.83 -17.20 10.01
C ARG A 25 15.95 -18.12 9.56
N ILE A 26 16.81 -17.62 8.69
CA ILE A 26 17.92 -18.41 8.16
C ILE A 26 18.97 -18.58 9.28
N PRO A 27 19.25 -19.82 9.74
CA PRO A 27 20.16 -20.06 10.85
C PRO A 27 21.55 -19.45 10.61
N GLY A 28 22.11 -18.83 11.65
CA GLY A 28 23.41 -18.16 11.56
C GLY A 28 23.41 -16.81 10.84
N THR A 29 22.24 -16.27 10.48
CA THR A 29 22.09 -14.95 9.86
C THR A 29 20.99 -14.12 10.52
N GLU A 30 20.90 -12.84 10.18
CA GLU A 30 19.80 -11.95 10.56
C GLU A 30 18.67 -11.90 9.51
N HIS A 31 18.73 -12.78 8.50
CA HIS A 31 17.78 -12.81 7.39
C HIS A 31 16.52 -13.59 7.75
N ALA A 32 15.40 -13.14 7.20
CA ALA A 32 14.11 -13.81 7.37
C ALA A 32 13.38 -13.94 6.03
N LEU A 33 12.64 -15.02 5.89
CA LEU A 33 11.69 -15.27 4.81
C LEU A 33 10.30 -15.45 5.42
N PHE A 34 9.27 -15.11 4.68
CA PHE A 34 7.90 -15.39 5.09
C PHE A 34 7.03 -15.75 3.90
N ALA A 35 6.01 -16.54 4.19
CA ALA A 35 4.91 -16.84 3.29
C ALA A 35 3.59 -16.70 4.04
N ASN A 36 2.57 -16.27 3.34
CA ASN A 36 1.26 -16.04 3.92
C ASN A 36 0.15 -16.38 2.93
N TYR A 37 -0.95 -16.84 3.49
CA TYR A 37 -2.19 -17.01 2.77
C TYR A 37 -3.34 -16.48 3.61
N MET A 38 -4.23 -15.73 2.95
CA MET A 38 -5.45 -15.17 3.52
C MET A 38 -6.63 -15.58 2.66
N GLN A 39 -7.71 -16.00 3.33
CA GLN A 39 -9.01 -16.19 2.74
C GLN A 39 -10.02 -15.39 3.55
N SER A 40 -10.87 -14.62 2.89
CA SER A 40 -12.01 -13.98 3.54
C SER A 40 -13.26 -14.02 2.69
N ARG A 41 -14.41 -13.89 3.34
CA ARG A 41 -15.72 -13.78 2.74
C ARG A 41 -16.41 -12.52 3.23
N THR A 42 -17.13 -11.88 2.34
CA THR A 42 -17.92 -10.69 2.61
C THR A 42 -19.38 -11.03 2.57
N ARG A 43 -20.11 -10.62 3.62
CA ARG A 43 -21.57 -10.69 3.63
C ARG A 43 -22.16 -9.33 3.39
N ASN A 44 -23.15 -9.28 2.51
CA ASN A 44 -24.02 -8.13 2.41
C ASN A 44 -25.35 -8.41 3.11
N ARG A 45 -26.03 -7.34 3.50
CA ARG A 45 -27.36 -7.42 4.10
C ARG A 45 -28.34 -6.92 3.04
N ASP A 46 -28.99 -7.85 2.36
CA ASP A 46 -30.04 -7.53 1.41
C ASP A 46 -31.42 -7.59 2.06
N LEU A 47 -32.33 -6.78 1.53
CA LEU A 47 -33.75 -6.81 1.85
C LEU A 47 -34.42 -7.75 0.85
N ASP A 48 -34.98 -8.86 1.33
CA ASP A 48 -35.91 -9.68 0.56
C ASP A 48 -37.37 -9.41 0.99
N GLU A 49 -38.33 -10.12 0.39
CA GLU A 49 -39.76 -9.97 0.70
C GLU A 49 -40.12 -10.38 2.14
N ASP A 50 -39.27 -11.16 2.82
CA ASP A 50 -39.49 -11.72 4.16
C ASP A 50 -38.63 -11.05 5.26
N GLY A 51 -37.73 -10.12 4.89
CA GLY A 51 -36.93 -9.33 5.82
C GLY A 51 -35.50 -9.10 5.36
N TYR A 52 -34.56 -9.07 6.29
CA TYR A 52 -33.14 -8.91 5.97
C TYR A 52 -32.44 -10.26 5.98
N VAL A 53 -31.83 -10.63 4.85
CA VAL A 53 -30.99 -11.83 4.73
C VAL A 53 -29.53 -11.43 4.65
N LEU A 54 -28.68 -12.18 5.37
CA LEU A 54 -27.23 -12.05 5.27
C LEU A 54 -26.73 -13.08 4.26
N GLU A 55 -26.34 -12.62 3.08
CA GLU A 55 -25.82 -13.50 2.03
C GLU A 55 -24.32 -13.26 1.81
N ASP A 56 -23.60 -14.37 1.64
CA ASP A 56 -22.20 -14.40 1.25
C ASP A 56 -22.10 -13.95 -0.21
N VAL A 57 -21.69 -12.69 -0.46
CA VAL A 57 -21.66 -12.11 -1.81
C VAL A 57 -20.29 -12.20 -2.47
N GLY A 58 -19.22 -12.36 -1.69
CA GLY A 58 -17.86 -12.32 -2.24
C GLY A 58 -16.84 -13.11 -1.44
N ALA A 59 -15.86 -13.68 -2.14
CA ALA A 59 -14.71 -14.39 -1.59
C ALA A 59 -13.41 -13.74 -2.06
N HIS A 60 -12.45 -13.65 -1.15
CA HIS A 60 -11.14 -13.06 -1.38
C HIS A 60 -10.08 -14.11 -1.03
N HIS A 61 -9.15 -14.32 -1.95
CA HIS A 61 -8.00 -15.20 -1.76
C HIS A 61 -6.75 -14.39 -2.02
N HIS A 62 -5.79 -14.42 -1.10
CA HIS A 62 -4.53 -13.71 -1.26
C HIS A 62 -3.37 -14.58 -0.78
N GLY A 63 -2.49 -14.93 -1.70
CA GLY A 63 -1.21 -15.55 -1.39
C GLY A 63 -0.09 -14.55 -1.61
N TYR A 64 0.81 -14.42 -0.64
CA TYR A 64 1.98 -13.55 -0.77
C TYR A 64 3.17 -14.08 0.02
N GLY A 65 4.36 -13.61 -0.33
CA GLY A 65 5.58 -13.98 0.34
C GLY A 65 6.65 -12.91 0.16
N GLY A 66 7.71 -13.02 0.96
CA GLY A 66 8.76 -12.03 0.95
C GLY A 66 9.89 -12.39 1.89
N GLY A 67 10.79 -11.43 2.07
CA GLY A 67 11.94 -11.59 2.94
C GLY A 67 12.54 -10.27 3.38
N GLU A 68 13.39 -10.39 4.39
CA GLU A 68 14.16 -9.31 4.97
C GLU A 68 15.65 -9.69 4.93
N LEU A 69 16.44 -8.80 4.34
CA LEU A 69 17.89 -8.87 4.33
C LEU A 69 18.43 -7.77 5.26
N ARG A 70 19.28 -8.17 6.21
CA ARG A 70 20.00 -7.28 7.12
C ARG A 70 21.49 -7.39 6.84
N LEU A 71 22.12 -6.28 6.48
CA LEU A 71 23.54 -6.22 6.13
C LEU A 71 24.28 -5.29 7.09
N GLY A 72 25.57 -5.56 7.31
CA GLY A 72 26.43 -4.72 8.16
C GLY A 72 25.98 -4.67 9.62
N GLY A 73 25.51 -5.80 10.18
CA GLY A 73 24.99 -5.89 11.55
C GLY A 73 23.65 -5.16 11.72
N GLY A 74 22.75 -5.29 10.74
CA GLY A 74 21.43 -4.68 10.77
C GLY A 74 21.37 -3.19 10.42
N ARG A 75 22.48 -2.57 10.04
CA ARG A 75 22.51 -1.15 9.64
C ARG A 75 21.78 -0.89 8.34
N THR A 76 21.91 -1.81 7.38
CA THR A 76 21.14 -1.79 6.15
C THR A 76 20.06 -2.85 6.23
N VAL A 77 18.81 -2.46 6.03
CA VAL A 77 17.66 -3.35 6.02
C VAL A 77 16.96 -3.21 4.69
N PHE A 78 16.86 -4.30 3.95
CA PHE A 78 16.04 -4.43 2.76
C PHE A 78 14.90 -5.39 3.07
N GLN A 79 13.67 -4.98 2.77
CA GLN A 79 12.48 -5.81 2.82
C GLN A 79 11.86 -5.82 1.43
N GLY A 80 11.51 -7.00 0.93
CA GLY A 80 10.84 -7.16 -0.34
C GLY A 80 9.74 -8.19 -0.23
N SER A 81 8.60 -7.93 -0.86
CA SER A 81 7.47 -8.85 -0.86
C SER A 81 6.66 -8.73 -2.15
N GLY A 82 5.85 -9.75 -2.42
CA GLY A 82 4.90 -9.72 -3.52
C GLY A 82 3.86 -10.82 -3.38
N GLY A 83 2.76 -10.66 -4.09
CA GLY A 83 1.64 -11.56 -3.98
C GLY A 83 0.61 -11.44 -5.09
N TYR A 84 -0.40 -12.29 -4.99
CA TYR A 84 -1.50 -12.37 -5.93
C TYR A 84 -2.82 -12.51 -5.18
N ARG A 85 -3.74 -11.57 -5.45
CA ARG A 85 -5.08 -11.53 -4.89
C ARG A 85 -6.12 -11.83 -5.97
N VAL A 86 -7.13 -12.60 -5.62
CA VAL A 86 -8.32 -12.87 -6.43
C VAL A 86 -9.56 -12.57 -5.61
N GLU A 87 -10.51 -11.89 -6.24
CA GLU A 87 -11.84 -11.62 -5.72
C GLU A 87 -12.88 -12.29 -6.61
N GLN A 88 -13.78 -13.04 -6.00
CA GLN A 88 -14.80 -13.83 -6.69
C GLN A 88 -16.18 -13.55 -6.11
N GLU A 89 -17.18 -13.57 -6.96
CA GLU A 89 -18.57 -13.65 -6.54
C GLU A 89 -18.88 -15.10 -6.15
N ILE A 90 -19.52 -15.31 -4.99
CA ILE A 90 -19.75 -16.66 -4.46
C ILE A 90 -20.86 -17.39 -5.22
N ALA A 91 -21.94 -16.69 -5.60
CA ALA A 91 -23.09 -17.30 -6.26
C ALA A 91 -22.77 -17.82 -7.66
N SER A 92 -22.04 -17.03 -8.46
CA SER A 92 -21.68 -17.37 -9.85
C SER A 92 -20.32 -18.05 -9.97
N GLY A 93 -19.41 -17.83 -9.01
CA GLY A 93 -18.00 -18.20 -9.13
C GLY A 93 -17.20 -17.26 -10.04
N ASP A 94 -17.82 -16.18 -10.55
CA ASP A 94 -17.18 -15.22 -11.45
C ASP A 94 -16.00 -14.53 -10.75
N VAL A 95 -14.89 -14.38 -11.49
CA VAL A 95 -13.74 -13.62 -11.00
C VAL A 95 -13.95 -12.12 -11.27
N LEU A 96 -14.30 -11.41 -10.21
CA LEU A 96 -14.54 -9.98 -10.20
C LEU A 96 -13.25 -9.19 -10.43
N ARG A 97 -12.22 -9.46 -9.62
CA ARG A 97 -10.95 -8.72 -9.66
C ARG A 97 -9.77 -9.63 -9.39
N ARG A 98 -8.63 -9.30 -9.99
CA ARG A 98 -7.33 -9.92 -9.74
C ARG A 98 -6.30 -8.83 -9.55
N MET A 99 -5.32 -9.07 -8.70
CA MET A 99 -4.24 -8.13 -8.48
C MET A 99 -2.92 -8.87 -8.28
N TRP A 100 -1.93 -8.56 -9.10
CA TRP A 100 -0.53 -8.80 -8.77
C TRP A 100 0.02 -7.58 -8.06
N HIS A 101 0.84 -7.78 -7.04
CA HIS A 101 1.52 -6.66 -6.39
C HIS A 101 2.93 -7.04 -5.93
N ALA A 102 3.78 -6.04 -5.86
CA ALA A 102 5.12 -6.14 -5.34
C ALA A 102 5.44 -4.86 -4.55
N GLU A 103 6.20 -5.03 -3.48
CA GLU A 103 6.64 -3.94 -2.61
C GLU A 103 8.09 -4.16 -2.18
N ALA A 104 8.80 -3.06 -1.98
CA ALA A 104 10.16 -3.06 -1.50
C ALA A 104 10.41 -1.84 -0.63
N ASP A 105 11.09 -2.05 0.50
CA ASP A 105 11.55 -1.01 1.39
C ASP A 105 13.05 -1.21 1.64
N LEU A 106 13.86 -0.16 1.48
CA LEU A 106 15.29 -0.16 1.79
C LEU A 106 15.58 0.97 2.77
N THR A 107 16.28 0.66 3.85
CA THR A 107 16.84 1.64 4.78
C THR A 107 18.33 1.38 4.90
N MET A 108 19.16 2.40 4.66
CA MET A 108 20.61 2.26 4.80
C MET A 108 21.28 3.56 5.25
N PRO A 109 22.33 3.49 6.08
CA PRO A 109 23.23 4.63 6.28
C PRO A 109 24.01 4.89 4.99
N LEU A 110 24.23 6.16 4.68
CA LEU A 110 25.11 6.57 3.58
C LEU A 110 26.52 6.84 4.10
N PHE A 111 26.67 7.88 4.92
CA PHE A 111 27.92 8.28 5.54
C PHE A 111 27.64 9.23 6.71
N GLY A 112 28.45 9.16 7.77
CA GLY A 112 28.27 9.99 8.95
C GLY A 112 26.81 9.94 9.48
N PRO A 113 26.14 11.09 9.65
CA PRO A 113 24.75 11.15 10.10
C PRO A 113 23.72 11.10 8.96
N HIS A 114 24.13 10.77 7.72
CA HIS A 114 23.22 10.70 6.58
C HIS A 114 22.63 9.30 6.41
N GLY A 115 21.31 9.24 6.20
CA GLY A 115 20.58 8.02 5.86
C GLY A 115 19.83 8.15 4.53
N LEU A 116 19.47 6.99 3.98
CA LEU A 116 18.60 6.86 2.82
C LEU A 116 17.51 5.85 3.12
N HIS A 117 16.29 6.21 2.76
CA HIS A 117 15.12 5.35 2.75
C HIS A 117 14.53 5.31 1.34
N LEU A 118 14.21 4.12 0.85
CA LEU A 118 13.46 3.93 -0.38
C LEU A 118 12.24 3.09 -0.07
N SER A 119 11.09 3.49 -0.60
CA SER A 119 9.85 2.73 -0.56
C SER A 119 9.28 2.62 -1.96
N TRP A 120 8.93 1.41 -2.37
CA TRP A 120 8.33 1.14 -3.67
C TRP A 120 7.16 0.19 -3.52
N ILE A 121 6.08 0.47 -4.23
CA ILE A 121 4.93 -0.41 -4.37
C ILE A 121 4.42 -0.34 -5.81
N HIS A 122 4.07 -1.49 -6.36
CA HIS A 122 3.40 -1.62 -7.64
C HIS A 122 2.25 -2.62 -7.52
N GLN A 123 1.15 -2.30 -8.19
CA GLN A 123 -0.04 -3.12 -8.29
C GLN A 123 -0.47 -3.15 -9.75
N SER A 124 -0.76 -4.35 -10.25
CA SER A 124 -1.33 -4.60 -11.57
C SER A 124 -2.67 -5.28 -11.39
N TRP A 125 -3.72 -4.68 -11.94
CA TRP A 125 -5.11 -5.05 -11.69
C TRP A 125 -5.80 -5.49 -12.96
N SER A 126 -6.64 -6.51 -12.82
CA SER A 126 -7.58 -6.99 -13.83
C SER A 126 -8.97 -7.06 -13.22
N GLN A 127 -9.89 -6.17 -13.60
CA GLN A 127 -11.25 -6.13 -13.05
C GLN A 127 -12.32 -6.21 -14.12
N LYS A 128 -13.46 -6.83 -13.80
CA LYS A 128 -14.66 -6.79 -14.63
C LYS A 128 -15.08 -5.33 -14.82
N ASN A 129 -15.29 -4.90 -16.07
CA ASN A 129 -15.69 -3.53 -16.35
C ASN A 129 -17.12 -3.32 -15.82
N PRO A 130 -17.35 -2.33 -14.94
CA PRO A 130 -18.67 -2.11 -14.34
C PRO A 130 -19.71 -1.58 -15.33
N VAL A 131 -19.28 -1.08 -16.51
CA VAL A 131 -20.16 -0.56 -17.57
C VAL A 131 -20.44 -1.63 -18.64
N ASP A 132 -19.42 -2.39 -19.00
CA ASP A 132 -19.50 -3.45 -20.01
C ASP A 132 -19.06 -4.77 -19.37
N GLY A 133 -20.03 -5.47 -18.76
CA GLY A 133 -19.78 -6.60 -17.86
C GLY A 133 -18.89 -7.71 -18.42
N ASP A 134 -18.74 -7.83 -19.73
CA ASP A 134 -17.88 -8.86 -20.34
C ASP A 134 -16.43 -8.36 -20.59
N ALA A 135 -16.23 -7.04 -20.67
CA ALA A 135 -14.90 -6.46 -20.84
C ALA A 135 -14.11 -6.48 -19.51
N ARG A 136 -12.79 -6.64 -19.59
CA ARG A 136 -11.89 -6.47 -18.44
C ARG A 136 -11.13 -5.15 -18.57
N LEU A 137 -11.09 -4.40 -17.47
CA LEU A 137 -10.22 -3.24 -17.30
C LEU A 137 -8.90 -3.74 -16.70
N GLU A 138 -7.82 -3.56 -17.45
CA GLU A 138 -6.45 -3.79 -17.01
C GLU A 138 -5.83 -2.43 -16.68
N TYR A 139 -5.23 -2.30 -15.50
CA TYR A 139 -4.57 -1.07 -15.11
C TYR A 139 -3.49 -1.32 -14.05
N ASP A 140 -2.51 -0.42 -14.03
CA ASP A 140 -1.37 -0.42 -13.16
C ASP A 140 -1.37 0.83 -12.27
N LYS A 141 -0.99 0.63 -11.02
CA LYS A 141 -0.75 1.69 -10.05
C LYS A 141 0.57 1.46 -9.36
N GLY A 142 1.22 2.54 -8.94
CA GLY A 142 2.43 2.42 -8.16
C GLY A 142 2.87 3.71 -7.50
N THR A 143 3.81 3.56 -6.59
CA THR A 143 4.43 4.66 -5.85
C THR A 143 5.87 4.30 -5.57
N ALA A 144 6.78 5.21 -5.84
CA ALA A 144 8.18 5.15 -5.48
C ALA A 144 8.53 6.42 -4.70
N ILE A 145 9.12 6.27 -3.52
CA ILE A 145 9.57 7.38 -2.68
C ILE A 145 11.02 7.13 -2.32
N VAL A 146 11.84 8.15 -2.50
CA VAL A 146 13.22 8.20 -2.00
C VAL A 146 13.28 9.31 -0.99
N GLU A 147 13.67 8.99 0.23
CA GLU A 147 13.89 9.93 1.33
C GLU A 147 15.36 9.88 1.74
N TRP A 148 15.93 11.07 1.93
CA TRP A 148 17.22 11.27 2.54
C TRP A 148 17.01 11.97 3.88
N ASP A 149 17.75 11.54 4.90
CA ASP A 149 17.75 12.18 6.21
C ASP A 149 19.16 12.54 6.68
N TYR A 150 19.22 13.55 7.56
CA TYR A 150 20.43 14.03 8.20
C TYR A 150 20.22 14.20 9.70
N ALA A 151 20.94 13.40 10.49
CA ALA A 151 20.97 13.43 11.95
C ALA A 151 19.58 13.39 12.60
N SER A 152 18.60 12.77 11.92
CA SER A 152 17.18 12.78 12.30
C SER A 152 16.56 14.18 12.48
N ARG A 153 17.22 15.25 12.03
CA ARG A 153 16.75 16.65 12.13
C ARG A 153 16.17 17.18 10.84
N LEU A 154 16.78 16.81 9.72
CA LEU A 154 16.33 17.19 8.39
C LEU A 154 16.02 15.93 7.61
N ALA A 155 14.88 15.89 6.94
CA ALA A 155 14.56 14.87 5.97
C ALA A 155 14.02 15.55 4.70
N ALA A 156 14.37 15.02 3.54
CA ALA A 156 13.83 15.44 2.26
C ALA A 156 13.44 14.22 1.46
N SER A 157 12.26 14.23 0.85
CA SER A 157 11.75 13.14 0.04
C SER A 157 11.38 13.59 -1.37
N LEU A 158 11.51 12.68 -2.32
CA LEU A 158 10.96 12.78 -3.66
C LEU A 158 10.09 11.57 -3.93
N GLY A 159 8.88 11.82 -4.38
CA GLY A 159 7.88 10.80 -4.69
C GLY A 159 7.47 10.84 -6.15
N PHE A 160 7.28 9.66 -6.73
CA PHE A 160 6.73 9.43 -8.05
C PHE A 160 5.60 8.41 -7.95
N GLU A 161 4.45 8.71 -8.55
CA GLU A 161 3.31 7.80 -8.59
C GLU A 161 2.77 7.72 -10.02
N TYR A 162 2.23 6.55 -10.37
CA TYR A 162 1.49 6.34 -11.61
C TYR A 162 0.18 5.63 -11.33
N ASP A 163 -0.82 5.93 -12.14
CA ASP A 163 -2.16 5.33 -12.09
C ASP A 163 -2.82 5.51 -13.46
N ASP A 164 -3.10 4.42 -14.14
CA ASP A 164 -3.77 4.42 -15.45
C ASP A 164 -5.16 3.76 -15.43
N GLU A 165 -5.78 3.60 -14.23
CA GLU A 165 -7.14 3.04 -14.10
C GLU A 165 -8.17 3.78 -14.96
N VAL A 166 -8.02 5.09 -15.07
CA VAL A 166 -8.88 5.92 -15.93
C VAL A 166 -8.14 6.26 -17.21
N ASP A 167 -8.44 5.51 -18.28
CA ASP A 167 -7.90 5.76 -19.62
C ASP A 167 -8.78 6.74 -20.41
N GLN A 168 -8.79 8.01 -19.97
CA GLN A 168 -9.50 9.09 -20.66
C GLN A 168 -8.56 10.24 -21.03
N PRO A 169 -8.73 10.88 -22.21
CA PRO A 169 -7.96 12.06 -22.57
C PRO A 169 -8.08 13.17 -21.51
N GLY A 170 -6.93 13.74 -21.12
CA GLY A 170 -6.87 14.82 -20.13
C GLY A 170 -6.81 14.35 -18.67
N VAL A 171 -6.97 13.05 -18.40
CA VAL A 171 -6.76 12.49 -17.06
C VAL A 171 -5.27 12.29 -16.79
N ARG A 172 -4.79 12.84 -15.68
CA ARG A 172 -3.38 12.75 -15.29
C ARG A 172 -3.07 11.34 -14.78
N LYS A 173 -2.09 10.70 -15.40
CA LYS A 173 -1.61 9.36 -15.01
C LYS A 173 -0.33 9.37 -14.17
N LEU A 174 0.41 10.49 -14.16
CA LEU A 174 1.70 10.62 -13.49
C LEU A 174 1.67 11.72 -12.41
N PHE A 175 2.20 11.40 -11.24
CA PHE A 175 2.23 12.29 -10.09
C PHE A 175 3.64 12.39 -9.53
N GLN A 176 4.06 13.61 -9.19
CA GLN A 176 5.40 13.90 -8.72
C GLN A 176 5.29 14.89 -7.57
N PHE A 177 5.91 14.56 -6.44
CA PHE A 177 5.91 15.44 -5.28
C PHE A 177 7.25 15.38 -4.57
N GLY A 178 7.52 16.40 -3.77
CA GLY A 178 8.65 16.40 -2.86
C GLY A 178 8.28 17.07 -1.56
N ASP A 179 8.86 16.59 -0.47
CA ASP A 179 8.67 17.20 0.84
C ASP A 179 9.98 17.38 1.58
N VAL A 180 9.99 18.36 2.48
CA VAL A 180 11.09 18.63 3.39
C VAL A 180 10.51 18.74 4.79
N ARG A 181 11.12 18.04 5.74
CA ARG A 181 10.82 18.10 7.17
C ARG A 181 12.04 18.55 7.93
N PHE A 182 11.89 19.61 8.72
CA PHE A 182 12.94 20.13 9.59
C PHE A 182 12.47 20.20 11.05
N ILE A 183 13.19 19.52 11.93
CA ILE A 183 13.01 19.58 13.39
C ILE A 183 13.94 20.67 13.91
N ALA A 184 13.40 21.87 14.10
CA ALA A 184 14.16 23.02 14.61
C ALA A 184 14.47 22.88 16.10
N SER A 185 13.53 22.32 16.87
CA SER A 185 13.69 22.01 18.30
C SER A 185 12.75 20.85 18.68
N PRO A 186 12.86 20.28 19.89
CA PRO A 186 11.90 19.26 20.36
C PRO A 186 10.44 19.73 20.34
N SER A 187 10.19 21.04 20.41
CA SER A 187 8.87 21.66 20.39
C SER A 187 8.46 22.21 19.03
N LEU A 188 9.35 22.25 18.03
CA LEU A 188 9.10 22.93 16.76
C LEU A 188 9.51 22.07 15.56
N THR A 189 8.54 21.75 14.71
CA THR A 189 8.77 21.06 13.43
C THR A 189 8.16 21.85 12.28
N VAL A 190 8.93 22.04 11.22
CA VAL A 190 8.48 22.64 9.95
C VAL A 190 8.38 21.55 8.90
N ARG A 191 7.32 21.56 8.10
CA ARG A 191 7.16 20.70 6.93
C ARG A 191 6.77 21.53 5.73
N ALA A 192 7.30 21.19 4.56
CA ALA A 192 6.88 21.76 3.29
C ALA A 192 6.68 20.63 2.30
N LEU A 193 5.60 20.68 1.51
CA LEU A 193 5.25 19.74 0.45
C LEU A 193 4.98 20.54 -0.82
N VAL A 194 5.50 20.10 -1.95
CA VAL A 194 5.23 20.67 -3.27
C VAL A 194 4.99 19.58 -4.30
N GLY A 195 4.17 19.88 -5.30
CA GLY A 195 3.91 19.01 -6.43
C GLY A 195 2.49 18.48 -6.40
N ASN A 196 2.30 17.28 -6.92
CA ASN A 196 1.01 16.64 -7.00
C ASN A 196 1.09 15.18 -6.56
N GLN A 197 0.08 14.76 -5.81
CA GLN A 197 0.00 13.44 -5.22
C GLN A 197 -1.38 12.85 -5.50
N ARG A 198 -1.41 11.57 -5.85
CA ARG A 198 -2.65 10.82 -6.04
C ARG A 198 -3.37 10.66 -4.70
N GLY A 199 -4.68 10.90 -4.73
CA GLY A 199 -5.56 10.58 -3.60
C GLY A 199 -5.86 9.08 -3.50
N GLY A 200 -6.45 8.68 -2.38
CA GLY A 200 -6.90 7.32 -2.15
C GLY A 200 -6.28 6.67 -0.92
N LEU A 201 -6.58 5.40 -0.73
CA LEU A 201 -6.09 4.62 0.40
C LEU A 201 -4.60 4.34 0.23
N LYS A 202 -3.78 4.83 1.18
CA LYS A 202 -2.35 4.53 1.25
C LYS A 202 -2.05 3.84 2.56
N CYS A 203 -1.28 2.77 2.48
CA CYS A 203 -0.99 1.92 3.61
C CYS A 203 0.51 1.97 3.89
N VAL A 204 0.88 2.35 5.11
CA VAL A 204 2.27 2.42 5.55
C VAL A 204 2.40 1.60 6.83
N ASN A 205 3.29 0.61 6.83
CA ASN A 205 3.55 -0.28 7.97
C ASN A 205 2.30 -0.94 8.57
N GLY A 206 1.33 -1.32 7.73
CA GLY A 206 0.10 -1.97 8.18
C GLY A 206 -0.94 -1.00 8.78
N VAL A 207 -0.79 0.31 8.57
CA VAL A 207 -1.84 1.30 8.84
C VAL A 207 -2.24 1.97 7.54
N CYS A 208 -3.49 1.76 7.12
CA CYS A 208 -4.06 2.44 5.97
C CYS A 208 -4.74 3.76 6.36
N ARG A 209 -4.50 4.80 5.56
CA ARG A 209 -5.15 6.10 5.68
C ARG A 209 -5.57 6.57 4.30
N THR A 210 -6.75 7.16 4.21
CA THR A 210 -7.19 7.82 2.98
C THR A 210 -6.52 9.18 2.91
N PHE A 211 -5.73 9.40 1.87
CA PHE A 211 -5.14 10.70 1.58
C PHE A 211 -5.98 11.40 0.52
N PRO A 212 -6.36 12.67 0.72
CA PRO A 212 -6.98 13.44 -0.35
C PRO A 212 -5.96 13.65 -1.48
N PRO A 213 -6.42 13.76 -2.75
CA PRO A 213 -5.55 14.20 -3.83
C PRO A 213 -5.01 15.60 -3.53
N PHE A 214 -3.75 15.86 -3.86
CA PHE A 214 -3.09 17.13 -3.62
C PHE A 214 -2.41 17.63 -4.88
N ALA A 215 -2.49 18.94 -5.13
CA ALA A 215 -1.71 19.62 -6.15
C ALA A 215 -1.42 21.05 -5.68
N GLY A 216 -0.14 21.45 -5.68
CA GLY A 216 0.29 22.79 -5.30
C GLY A 216 1.44 22.77 -4.29
N ALA A 217 1.42 23.73 -3.36
CA ALA A 217 2.40 23.85 -2.30
C ALA A 217 1.71 24.01 -0.94
N ARG A 218 2.22 23.34 0.09
CA ARG A 218 1.73 23.42 1.47
C ARG A 218 2.92 23.52 2.41
N ALA A 219 2.84 24.43 3.38
CA ALA A 219 3.77 24.50 4.50
C ALA A 219 2.99 24.31 5.81
N GLU A 220 3.55 23.55 6.73
CA GLU A 220 2.98 23.26 8.05
C GLU A 220 4.00 23.57 9.14
N LEU A 221 3.54 24.26 10.18
CA LEU A 221 4.30 24.52 11.40
C LEU A 221 3.63 23.76 12.54
N ILE A 222 4.35 22.82 13.15
CA ILE A 222 3.87 22.01 14.26
C ILE A 222 4.60 22.45 15.53
N VAL A 223 3.82 22.96 16.49
CA VAL A 223 4.30 23.39 17.80
C VAL A 223 3.76 22.41 18.86
N ARG A 224 4.64 21.90 19.72
CA ARG A 224 4.29 21.05 20.87
C ARG A 224 4.67 21.77 22.16
N TYR A 225 3.76 21.83 23.11
CA TYR A 225 3.92 22.46 24.42
C TYR A 225 3.67 21.46 25.54
#